data_AF-A0A1S4CNF0-F1
#
_entry.id   AF-A0A1S4CNF0-F1
#
_cell.length_a   1.000
_cell.length_b   1.000
_cell.length_c   1.000
_cell.angle_alpha   90.00
_cell.angle_beta   90.00
_cell.angle_gamma   90.00
#
_symmetry.space_group_name_H-M   'P 1'
#
loop_
_entity.id
_entity.type
_entity.pdbx_description
1 polymer ?
#
loop_
_entity_poly.entity_id
_entity_poly.type
_entity_poly.pdbx_seq_one_letter_code
_entity_poly.pdbx_strand_id
1 'polypeptide(L)'
;MAHGNMKKLPEDVVIDILLRLPVKSLMKLKCVSNTWYILIGSSTFINCHLNSNTVAKEEFILFKRSFMEEPYRYKTILSFLSGDDDYYLNALSPDLDVSDLISTFNSIYDQFIGPCHGLIALMNILNTILINPATRNYRLIPPCPFACPPGFRRDVDCIGFGFDTISNDYKVVRISEIYWDTYYMSPDVREKKVEVYGLSFDSWRELEHVGQDLPIVHWMSCSMIFYKVACHWLAIVGSKMVILCFDMSTETFRNMILPNTCNYFNGPRYGLVILNESLSMICYPDQDHMSDPAHELMDIWIMSEYSVYDSWIKKYSIGLLPIDSLLAVWKDYSVLLECDNGHLISCDIKSGKVKAFNFDGFPKSLRAIT
;
A
#
# COMPACT_ATOMS: atom_id res chain seq x y z
N MET A 1 -8.01 -53.73 20.93
CA MET A 1 -6.89 -52.77 21.11
C MET A 1 -6.00 -52.89 19.89
N ALA A 2 -6.17 -52.01 18.90
CA ALA A 2 -5.29 -51.96 17.75
C ALA A 2 -4.10 -51.05 18.10
N HIS A 3 -2.98 -51.64 18.55
CA HIS A 3 -1.69 -50.95 18.58
C HIS A 3 -1.16 -50.85 17.15
N GLY A 4 -1.76 -49.95 16.37
CA GLY A 4 -1.16 -49.47 15.13
C GLY A 4 0.00 -48.55 15.51
N ASN A 5 1.22 -49.06 15.44
CA ASN A 5 2.43 -48.23 15.41
C ASN A 5 2.36 -47.32 14.18
N MET A 6 1.72 -46.15 14.29
CA MET A 6 1.96 -45.06 13.36
C MET A 6 3.44 -44.74 13.46
N LYS A 7 4.22 -45.11 12.43
CA LYS A 7 5.61 -44.65 12.28
C LYS A 7 5.57 -43.13 12.37
N LYS A 8 6.17 -42.56 13.43
CA LYS A 8 6.33 -41.12 13.54
C LYS A 8 7.19 -40.66 12.36
N LEU A 9 6.69 -39.70 11.60
CA LEU A 9 7.48 -39.02 10.58
C LEU A 9 8.66 -38.31 11.25
N PRO A 10 9.84 -38.29 10.63
CA PRO A 10 10.96 -37.46 11.07
C PRO A 10 10.57 -35.97 11.18
N GLU A 11 11.13 -35.24 12.15
CA GLU A 11 10.77 -33.84 12.44
C GLU A 11 11.06 -32.90 11.27
N ASP A 12 12.18 -33.10 10.59
CA ASP A 12 12.59 -32.38 9.38
C ASP A 12 11.57 -32.57 8.25
N VAL A 13 11.05 -33.78 8.06
CA VAL A 13 10.01 -34.06 7.07
C VAL A 13 8.70 -33.36 7.43
N VAL A 14 8.34 -33.32 8.72
CA VAL A 14 7.16 -32.58 9.18
C VAL A 14 7.32 -31.07 8.91
N ILE A 15 8.49 -30.50 9.23
CA ILE A 15 8.79 -29.09 8.97
C ILE A 15 8.69 -28.78 7.47
N ASP A 16 9.29 -29.60 6.61
CA ASP A 16 9.22 -29.42 5.15
C ASP A 16 7.77 -29.50 4.62
N ILE A 17 6.96 -30.42 5.15
CA ILE A 17 5.53 -30.49 4.81
C ILE A 17 4.84 -29.18 5.21
N LEU A 18 5.05 -28.71 6.44
CA LEU A 18 4.44 -27.49 6.94
C LEU A 18 4.86 -26.26 6.13
N LEU A 19 6.14 -26.15 5.75
CA LEU A 19 6.66 -25.04 4.96
C LEU A 19 6.02 -24.92 3.57
N ARG A 20 5.40 -25.98 3.06
CA ARG A 20 4.69 -26.00 1.77
C ARG A 20 3.20 -25.66 1.88
N LEU A 21 2.67 -25.57 3.10
CA LEU A 21 1.25 -25.30 3.30
C LEU A 21 0.93 -23.80 3.17
N PRO A 22 -0.25 -23.45 2.63
CA PRO A 22 -0.77 -22.09 2.68
C PRO A 22 -0.91 -21.58 4.13
N VAL A 23 -0.79 -20.27 4.31
CA VAL A 23 -0.82 -19.64 5.64
C VAL A 23 -2.14 -19.97 6.37
N LYS A 24 -3.28 -19.94 5.70
CA LYS A 24 -4.57 -20.32 6.29
C LYS A 24 -4.61 -21.75 6.83
N SER A 25 -3.97 -22.70 6.14
CA SER A 25 -3.83 -24.08 6.62
C SER A 25 -2.95 -24.14 7.86
N LEU A 26 -1.81 -23.43 7.84
CA LEU A 26 -0.92 -23.32 9.00
C LEU A 26 -1.62 -22.71 10.23
N MET A 27 -2.46 -21.71 10.02
CA MET A 27 -3.22 -21.08 11.11
C MET A 27 -4.22 -22.05 11.76
N LYS A 28 -4.86 -22.93 10.99
CA LYS A 28 -5.71 -24.01 11.55
C LYS A 28 -4.88 -25.06 12.30
N LEU A 29 -3.70 -25.36 11.78
CA LEU A 29 -2.79 -26.36 12.32
C LEU A 29 -2.16 -25.97 13.66
N LYS A 30 -2.06 -24.67 13.96
CA LYS A 30 -1.70 -24.16 15.29
C LYS A 30 -2.61 -24.70 16.41
N CYS A 31 -3.86 -25.02 16.10
CA CYS A 31 -4.83 -25.54 17.08
C CYS A 31 -4.67 -27.04 17.35
N VAL A 32 -3.85 -27.77 16.58
CA VAL A 32 -3.75 -29.24 16.66
C VAL A 32 -2.83 -29.68 17.80
N SER A 33 -1.74 -28.96 18.05
CA SER A 33 -0.81 -29.25 19.16
C SER A 33 0.01 -28.04 19.57
N ASN A 34 0.48 -28.03 20.83
CA ASN A 34 1.36 -26.97 21.32
C ASN A 34 2.71 -26.94 20.57
N THR A 35 3.23 -28.10 20.17
CA THR A 35 4.47 -28.18 19.37
C THR A 35 4.31 -27.47 18.04
N TRP A 36 3.18 -27.67 17.36
CA TRP A 36 2.90 -27.03 16.07
C TRP A 36 2.62 -25.54 16.24
N TYR A 37 1.91 -25.15 17.32
CA TYR A 37 1.73 -23.75 17.69
C TYR A 37 3.07 -23.02 17.83
N ILE A 38 4.01 -23.57 18.60
CA ILE A 38 5.34 -23.00 18.84
C ILE A 38 6.18 -22.99 17.55
N LEU A 39 6.21 -24.11 16.81
CA LEU A 39 6.99 -24.23 15.58
C LEU A 39 6.53 -23.20 14.53
N ILE A 40 5.24 -23.17 14.21
CA ILE A 40 4.65 -22.26 13.21
C ILE A 40 4.77 -20.80 13.66
N GLY A 41 4.79 -20.54 14.98
CA GLY A 41 4.99 -19.21 15.55
C GLY A 41 6.45 -18.75 15.63
N SER A 42 7.41 -19.63 15.38
CA SER A 42 8.84 -19.28 15.50
C SER A 42 9.30 -18.37 14.36
N SER A 43 10.20 -17.43 14.67
CA SER A 43 10.79 -16.53 13.68
C SER A 43 11.52 -17.29 12.56
N THR A 44 12.19 -18.39 12.89
CA THR A 44 12.86 -19.26 11.92
C THR A 44 11.87 -19.86 10.93
N PHE A 45 10.77 -20.46 11.42
CA PHE A 45 9.76 -21.04 10.54
C PHE A 45 9.11 -19.98 9.65
N ILE A 46 8.75 -18.82 10.23
CA ILE A 46 8.17 -17.69 9.49
C ILE A 46 9.11 -17.24 8.38
N ASN A 47 10.40 -17.03 8.68
CA ASN A 47 11.39 -16.61 7.68
C ASN A 47 11.60 -17.67 6.60
N CYS A 48 11.63 -18.95 6.94
CA CYS A 48 11.72 -20.04 5.96
C CYS A 48 10.48 -20.09 5.07
N HIS A 49 9.28 -19.90 5.63
CA HIS A 49 8.02 -19.91 4.90
C HIS A 49 7.90 -18.72 3.95
N LEU A 50 8.26 -17.52 4.41
CA LEU A 50 8.25 -16.29 3.61
C LEU A 50 9.19 -16.35 2.40
N ASN A 51 10.34 -17.02 2.54
CA ASN A 51 11.32 -17.18 1.46
C ASN A 51 11.03 -18.40 0.57
N SER A 52 9.96 -19.15 0.82
CA SER A 52 9.62 -20.34 0.07
C SER A 52 8.77 -20.00 -1.17
N ASN A 53 9.29 -20.34 -2.35
CA ASN A 53 8.57 -20.17 -3.62
C ASN A 53 7.53 -21.27 -3.90
N THR A 54 7.37 -22.26 -3.01
CA THR A 54 6.56 -23.47 -3.27
C THR A 54 5.11 -23.36 -2.82
N VAL A 55 4.73 -22.29 -2.13
CA VAL A 55 3.39 -22.14 -1.54
C VAL A 55 2.47 -21.45 -2.56
N ALA A 56 1.32 -22.06 -2.84
CA ALA A 56 0.25 -21.38 -3.57
C ALA A 56 -0.11 -20.09 -2.81
N LYS A 57 0.13 -18.94 -3.43
CA LYS A 57 -0.23 -17.63 -2.85
C LYS A 57 -1.75 -17.60 -2.76
N GLU A 58 -2.28 -17.60 -1.54
CA GLU A 58 -3.69 -17.27 -1.33
C GLU A 58 -3.82 -15.78 -1.64
N GLU A 59 -4.33 -15.48 -2.83
CA GLU A 59 -4.59 -14.11 -3.23
C GLU A 59 -5.91 -13.67 -2.59
N PHE A 60 -5.90 -12.49 -1.98
CA PHE A 60 -7.12 -11.81 -1.54
C PHE A 60 -6.95 -10.31 -1.75
N ILE A 61 -8.06 -9.60 -1.83
CA ILE A 61 -8.06 -8.14 -1.81
C ILE A 61 -8.41 -7.73 -0.39
N LEU A 62 -7.55 -6.93 0.24
CA LEU A 62 -7.90 -6.20 1.44
C LEU A 62 -8.51 -4.87 1.02
N PHE A 63 -9.75 -4.64 1.45
CA PHE A 63 -10.54 -3.51 1.05
C PHE A 63 -10.89 -2.66 2.28
N LYS A 64 -10.57 -1.38 2.22
CA LYS A 64 -10.88 -0.41 3.27
C LYS A 64 -12.09 0.41 2.86
N ARG A 65 -13.04 0.50 3.77
CA ARG A 65 -14.31 1.24 3.63
C ARG A 65 -14.49 2.15 4.82
N SER A 66 -14.98 3.36 4.57
CA SER A 66 -15.39 4.27 5.64
C SER A 66 -16.90 4.36 5.71
N PHE A 67 -17.44 4.35 6.93
CA PHE A 67 -18.86 4.53 7.20
C PHE A 67 -19.05 5.72 8.13
N MET A 68 -19.97 6.61 7.80
CA MET A 68 -20.34 7.72 8.69
C MET A 68 -21.27 7.20 9.78
N GLU A 69 -20.81 7.22 11.03
CA GLU A 69 -21.65 6.85 12.19
C GLU A 69 -22.45 8.06 12.68
N GLU A 70 -21.79 9.22 12.73
CA GLU A 70 -22.35 10.51 13.13
C GLU A 70 -21.80 11.61 12.21
N PRO A 71 -22.41 12.81 12.15
CA PRO A 71 -21.86 13.92 11.38
C PRO A 71 -20.39 14.15 11.75
N TYR A 72 -19.51 14.10 10.74
CA TYR A 72 -18.06 14.25 10.91
C TYR A 72 -17.42 13.16 11.80
N ARG A 73 -17.99 11.96 11.87
CA ARG A 73 -17.38 10.82 12.56
C ARG A 73 -17.45 9.59 11.67
N TYR A 74 -16.29 9.20 11.16
CA TYR A 74 -16.16 8.08 10.23
C TYR A 74 -15.46 6.91 10.90
N LYS A 75 -16.04 5.73 10.74
CA LYS A 75 -15.47 4.45 11.15
C LYS A 75 -14.83 3.75 9.97
N THR A 76 -13.67 3.13 10.21
CA THR A 76 -12.95 2.33 9.22
C THR A 76 -13.25 0.85 9.38
N ILE A 77 -13.68 0.20 8.29
CA ILE A 77 -13.90 -1.24 8.21
C ILE A 77 -13.00 -1.83 7.13
N LEU A 78 -12.34 -2.93 7.47
CA LEU A 78 -11.54 -3.72 6.56
C LEU A 78 -12.27 -5.01 6.17
N SER A 79 -12.52 -5.16 4.87
CA SER A 79 -13.14 -6.33 4.27
C SER A 79 -12.12 -7.13 3.47
N PHE A 80 -12.19 -8.45 3.59
CA PHE A 80 -11.31 -9.36 2.87
C PHE A 80 -12.11 -9.99 1.73
N LEU A 81 -11.62 -9.90 0.50
CA LEU A 81 -12.29 -10.46 -0.67
C LEU A 81 -11.40 -11.52 -1.32
N SER A 82 -11.97 -12.66 -1.71
CA SER A 82 -11.27 -13.65 -2.53
C SER A 82 -12.03 -13.90 -3.82
N GLY A 83 -11.30 -14.07 -4.92
CA GLY A 83 -11.87 -14.50 -6.19
C GLY A 83 -11.22 -15.78 -6.67
N ASP A 84 -11.95 -16.90 -6.59
CA ASP A 84 -11.49 -18.18 -7.13
C ASP A 84 -11.61 -18.21 -8.66
N ASP A 85 -12.61 -17.50 -9.22
CA ASP A 85 -12.82 -17.31 -10.66
C ASP A 85 -12.90 -15.82 -11.02
N ASP A 86 -12.54 -15.47 -12.26
CA ASP A 86 -12.53 -14.10 -12.82
C ASP A 86 -13.87 -13.35 -12.67
N TYR A 87 -14.95 -14.07 -12.35
CA TYR A 87 -16.32 -13.56 -12.35
C TYR A 87 -16.91 -13.26 -10.98
N TYR A 88 -16.28 -13.57 -9.85
CA TYR A 88 -16.88 -13.32 -8.53
C TYR A 88 -15.84 -12.94 -7.47
N LEU A 89 -16.12 -11.85 -6.73
CA LEU A 89 -15.41 -11.52 -5.49
C LEU A 89 -16.32 -11.92 -4.34
N ASN A 90 -15.86 -12.87 -3.53
CA ASN A 90 -16.56 -13.36 -2.36
C ASN A 90 -16.00 -12.66 -1.11
N ALA A 91 -16.89 -12.08 -0.31
CA ALA A 91 -16.52 -11.51 0.98
C ALA A 91 -16.17 -12.62 1.98
N LEU A 92 -14.98 -12.54 2.57
CA LEU A 92 -14.49 -13.45 3.59
C LEU A 92 -14.80 -12.89 4.98
N SER A 93 -15.96 -13.25 5.52
CA SER A 93 -16.37 -12.83 6.87
C SER A 93 -15.49 -13.41 7.99
N PRO A 94 -15.45 -12.80 9.19
CA PRO A 94 -15.94 -11.46 9.50
C PRO A 94 -15.04 -10.34 8.96
N ASP A 95 -15.63 -9.18 8.73
CA ASP A 95 -14.90 -7.92 8.55
C ASP A 95 -14.09 -7.59 9.81
N LEU A 96 -13.01 -6.83 9.64
CA LEU A 96 -12.17 -6.32 10.72
C LEU A 96 -12.51 -4.86 11.00
N ASP A 97 -13.00 -4.61 12.20
CA ASP A 97 -13.26 -3.26 12.73
C ASP A 97 -11.94 -2.63 13.19
N VAL A 98 -11.60 -1.48 12.62
CA VAL A 98 -10.41 -0.72 12.98
C VAL A 98 -10.84 0.53 13.73
N SER A 99 -11.34 0.32 14.96
CA SER A 99 -11.87 1.39 15.80
C SER A 99 -10.82 2.42 16.22
N ASP A 100 -9.53 2.08 16.17
CA ASP A 100 -8.43 3.03 16.42
C ASP A 100 -8.28 4.09 15.30
N LEU A 101 -8.90 3.88 14.13
CA LEU A 101 -8.92 4.81 13.00
C LEU A 101 -10.26 5.55 12.88
N ILE A 102 -10.74 6.13 13.97
CA ILE A 102 -11.85 7.09 13.93
C ILE A 102 -11.33 8.42 13.38
N SER A 103 -11.91 8.89 12.27
CA SER A 103 -11.53 10.16 11.65
C SER A 103 -12.67 11.17 11.75
N THR A 104 -12.31 12.44 11.99
CA THR A 104 -13.25 13.56 11.96
C THR A 104 -13.47 14.15 10.56
N PHE A 105 -12.67 13.71 9.58
CA PHE A 105 -12.71 14.14 8.20
C PHE A 105 -12.76 12.95 7.25
N ASN A 106 -13.27 13.19 6.03
CA ASN A 106 -13.32 12.14 5.01
C ASN A 106 -11.90 11.64 4.73
N SER A 107 -11.73 10.33 4.83
CA SER A 107 -10.46 9.60 4.81
C SER A 107 -9.90 9.41 3.39
N ILE A 108 -9.89 10.49 2.60
CA ILE A 108 -9.42 10.51 1.20
C ILE A 108 -7.88 10.45 1.09
N TYR A 109 -7.16 10.47 2.21
CA TYR A 109 -5.70 10.41 2.23
C TYR A 109 -5.15 9.12 2.83
N ASP A 110 -6.02 8.17 3.17
CA ASP A 110 -5.57 6.87 3.65
C ASP A 110 -4.86 6.12 2.52
N GLN A 111 -3.75 5.49 2.84
CA GLN A 111 -2.92 4.73 1.91
C GLN A 111 -2.65 3.33 2.46
N PHE A 112 -2.81 2.34 1.59
CA PHE A 112 -2.25 1.01 1.83
C PHE A 112 -0.83 0.95 1.29
N ILE A 113 0.06 0.28 2.02
CA ILE A 113 1.42 -0.02 1.55
C ILE A 113 1.75 -1.48 1.86
N GLY A 114 2.34 -2.15 0.88
CA GLY A 114 2.74 -3.54 0.94
C GLY A 114 2.13 -4.34 -0.22
N PRO A 115 1.90 -5.65 -0.04
CA PRO A 115 2.28 -6.46 1.11
C PRO A 115 3.81 -6.57 1.25
N CYS A 116 4.31 -6.48 2.47
CA CYS A 116 5.73 -6.65 2.80
C CYS A 116 5.87 -7.82 3.77
N HIS A 117 6.37 -8.96 3.28
CA HIS A 117 6.47 -10.19 4.08
C HIS A 117 5.15 -10.60 4.77
N GLY A 118 4.02 -10.41 4.06
CA GLY A 118 2.68 -10.70 4.57
C GLY A 118 2.10 -9.67 5.53
N LEU A 119 2.82 -8.59 5.85
CA LEU A 119 2.28 -7.43 6.56
C LEU A 119 1.82 -6.34 5.58
N ILE A 120 0.75 -5.66 5.95
CA ILE A 120 0.20 -4.52 5.20
C ILE A 120 0.11 -3.33 6.15
N ALA A 121 0.58 -2.17 5.73
CA ALA A 121 0.36 -0.94 6.47
C ALA A 121 -0.87 -0.22 5.91
N LEU A 122 -1.76 0.24 6.79
CA LEU A 122 -2.76 1.25 6.47
C LEU A 122 -2.39 2.52 7.22
N MET A 123 -2.20 3.60 6.48
CA MET A 123 -1.58 4.80 7.01
C MET A 123 -2.37 6.04 6.60
N ASN A 124 -2.47 7.01 7.49
CA ASN A 124 -2.96 8.34 7.20
C ASN A 124 -2.08 9.40 7.88
N ILE A 125 -2.46 10.68 7.79
CA ILE A 125 -1.69 11.79 8.35
C ILE A 125 -1.43 11.70 9.87
N LEU A 126 -2.29 11.00 10.62
CA LEU A 126 -2.25 10.93 12.08
C LEU A 126 -1.75 9.56 12.58
N ASN A 127 -2.25 8.49 11.97
CA ASN A 127 -2.16 7.14 12.49
C ASN A 127 -1.59 6.19 11.45
N THR A 128 -0.84 5.20 11.92
CA THR A 128 -0.34 4.09 11.12
C THR A 128 -0.70 2.80 11.83
N ILE A 129 -1.34 1.88 11.12
CA ILE A 129 -1.56 0.52 11.60
C ILE A 129 -0.85 -0.49 10.73
N LEU A 130 -0.31 -1.53 11.36
CA LEU A 130 0.21 -2.72 10.69
C LEU A 130 -0.78 -3.86 10.85
N ILE A 131 -1.18 -4.43 9.73
CA ILE A 131 -2.19 -5.48 9.64
C ILE A 131 -1.49 -6.76 9.22
N ASN A 132 -1.81 -7.86 9.90
CA ASN A 132 -1.47 -9.21 9.44
C ASN A 132 -2.76 -9.89 8.95
N PRO A 133 -3.01 -9.93 7.62
CA PRO A 133 -4.22 -10.48 7.03
C PRO A 133 -4.50 -11.94 7.39
N ALA A 134 -3.45 -12.74 7.56
CA ALA A 134 -3.59 -14.16 7.91
C ALA A 134 -4.12 -14.37 9.34
N THR A 135 -3.80 -13.45 10.24
CA THR A 135 -4.28 -13.47 11.63
C THR A 135 -5.52 -12.60 11.85
N ARG A 136 -5.80 -11.68 10.92
CA ARG A 136 -6.78 -10.59 11.04
C ARG A 136 -6.58 -9.72 12.29
N ASN A 137 -5.35 -9.68 12.79
CA ASN A 137 -4.96 -8.77 13.85
C ASN A 137 -4.26 -7.56 13.25
N TYR A 138 -4.39 -6.44 13.94
CA TYR A 138 -3.64 -5.23 13.63
C TYR A 138 -2.95 -4.70 14.87
N ARG A 139 -1.93 -3.87 14.65
CA ARG A 139 -1.20 -3.13 15.68
C ARG A 139 -1.16 -1.66 15.28
N LEU A 140 -1.55 -0.78 16.19
CA LEU A 140 -1.32 0.65 16.06
C LEU A 140 0.16 0.96 16.34
N ILE A 141 0.79 1.73 15.45
CA ILE A 141 2.13 2.26 15.65
C ILE A 141 2.04 3.52 16.52
N PRO A 142 2.90 3.67 17.54
CA PRO A 142 2.87 4.85 18.39
C PRO A 142 3.07 6.12 17.54
N PRO A 143 2.38 7.23 17.87
CA PRO A 143 2.54 8.47 17.15
C PRO A 143 3.98 8.97 17.26
N CYS A 144 4.44 9.65 16.21
CA CYS A 144 5.75 10.28 16.19
C CYS A 144 5.89 11.30 17.34
N PRO A 145 6.89 11.16 18.24
CA PRO A 145 7.01 12.00 19.43
C PRO A 145 7.65 13.36 19.16
N PHE A 146 8.16 13.60 17.94
CA PHE A 146 8.87 14.83 17.59
C PHE A 146 7.90 16.00 17.47
N ALA A 147 7.81 16.79 18.53
CA ALA A 147 6.97 17.98 18.61
C ALA A 147 7.39 19.05 17.61
N CYS A 148 6.46 19.94 17.31
CA CYS A 148 6.73 21.16 16.54
C CYS A 148 7.16 22.28 17.52
N PRO A 149 8.21 23.07 17.23
CA PRO A 149 8.58 24.21 18.05
C PRO A 149 7.45 25.25 18.15
N PRO A 150 7.36 26.03 19.24
CA PRO A 150 6.35 27.08 19.36
C PRO A 150 6.40 28.09 18.20
N GLY A 151 5.24 28.41 17.62
CA GLY A 151 5.11 29.31 16.48
C GLY A 151 5.35 28.67 15.11
N PHE A 152 5.74 27.38 15.07
CA PHE A 152 5.82 26.62 13.83
C PHE A 152 4.64 25.66 13.69
N ARG A 153 4.30 25.33 12.45
CA ARG A 153 3.42 24.22 12.08
C ARG A 153 4.22 23.10 11.45
N ARG A 154 3.67 21.89 11.55
CA ARG A 154 4.21 20.69 10.95
C ARG A 154 3.13 20.04 10.12
N ASP A 155 3.38 19.94 8.81
CA ASP A 155 2.55 19.19 7.89
C ASP A 155 3.25 17.88 7.53
N VAL A 156 2.49 16.80 7.41
CA VAL A 156 3.01 15.50 6.95
C VAL A 156 2.85 15.47 5.45
N ASP A 157 3.97 15.45 4.74
CA ASP A 157 3.97 15.39 3.28
C ASP A 157 3.86 13.95 2.78
N CYS A 158 4.47 13.03 3.52
CA CYS A 158 4.66 11.67 3.03
C CYS A 158 4.80 10.68 4.18
N ILE A 159 4.35 9.45 3.92
CA ILE A 159 4.50 8.29 4.78
C ILE A 159 4.98 7.10 3.95
N GLY A 160 5.55 6.09 4.57
CA GLY A 160 6.07 4.91 3.87
C GLY A 160 6.23 3.74 4.82
N PHE A 161 6.16 2.52 4.29
CA PHE A 161 6.36 1.29 5.05
C PHE A 161 7.12 0.27 4.21
N GLY A 162 8.06 -0.42 4.83
CA GLY A 162 8.85 -1.43 4.16
C GLY A 162 9.76 -2.20 5.10
N PHE A 163 10.56 -3.08 4.52
CA PHE A 163 11.50 -3.92 5.24
C PHE A 163 12.95 -3.52 4.94
N ASP A 164 13.72 -3.30 5.99
CA ASP A 164 15.17 -3.15 5.93
C ASP A 164 15.83 -4.52 5.95
N THR A 165 16.50 -4.85 4.86
CA THR A 165 17.20 -6.14 4.70
C THR A 165 18.54 -6.21 5.44
N ILE A 166 19.16 -5.06 5.74
CA ILE A 166 20.42 -4.95 6.47
C ILE A 166 20.17 -5.08 7.98
N SER A 167 19.22 -4.31 8.52
CA SER A 167 18.87 -4.39 9.95
C SER A 167 17.91 -5.54 10.27
N ASN A 168 17.33 -6.18 9.25
CA ASN A 168 16.31 -7.21 9.39
C ASN A 168 15.12 -6.73 10.24
N ASP A 169 14.62 -5.52 9.94
CA ASP A 169 13.53 -4.87 10.67
C ASP A 169 12.51 -4.25 9.71
N TYR A 170 11.28 -4.10 10.18
CA TYR A 170 10.28 -3.30 9.48
C TYR A 170 10.43 -1.84 9.88
N LYS A 171 10.34 -0.97 8.88
CA LYS A 171 10.43 0.47 9.06
C LYS A 171 9.18 1.17 8.58
N VAL A 172 8.83 2.23 9.29
CA VAL A 172 7.90 3.25 8.83
C VAL A 172 8.70 4.54 8.64
N VAL A 173 8.59 5.15 7.47
CA VAL A 173 9.21 6.46 7.19
C VAL A 173 8.12 7.51 7.11
N ARG A 174 8.42 8.70 7.61
CA ARG A 174 7.58 9.89 7.55
C ARG A 174 8.43 11.05 7.05
N ILE A 175 7.91 11.83 6.12
CA ILE A 175 8.50 13.11 5.70
C ILE A 175 7.52 14.20 6.12
N SER A 176 8.03 15.16 6.87
CA SER A 176 7.26 16.29 7.35
C SER A 176 7.91 17.60 6.91
N GLU A 177 7.09 18.63 6.68
CA GLU A 177 7.56 20.00 6.51
C GLU A 177 7.23 20.81 7.76
N ILE A 178 8.25 21.45 8.33
CA ILE A 178 8.10 22.40 9.43
C ILE A 178 8.24 23.81 8.86
N TYR A 179 7.26 24.67 9.14
CA TYR A 179 7.26 26.05 8.65
C TYR A 179 6.68 27.02 9.67
N TRP A 180 7.08 28.28 9.56
CA TRP A 180 6.64 29.34 10.46
C TRP A 180 5.16 29.71 10.23
N ASP A 181 4.38 29.80 11.31
CA ASP A 181 2.94 30.05 11.25
C ASP A 181 2.64 31.56 11.09
N THR A 182 2.74 32.09 9.87
CA THR A 182 2.27 33.44 9.54
C THR A 182 1.04 33.39 8.64
N TYR A 183 -0.06 33.94 9.14
CA TYR A 183 -1.37 34.00 8.48
C TYR A 183 -1.38 34.78 7.13
N TYR A 184 -0.29 35.49 6.77
CA TYR A 184 -0.29 36.45 5.65
C TYR A 184 1.00 36.50 4.80
N MET A 185 1.97 35.60 4.97
CA MET A 185 3.20 35.59 4.16
C MET A 185 3.58 34.16 3.75
N SER A 186 4.18 34.00 2.56
CA SER A 186 4.87 32.76 2.20
C SER A 186 5.93 32.47 3.27
N PRO A 187 5.98 31.27 3.86
CA PRO A 187 6.90 31.01 4.96
C PRO A 187 8.34 31.16 4.46
N ASP A 188 9.08 32.10 5.06
CA ASP A 188 10.50 32.36 4.75
C ASP A 188 11.41 31.19 5.16
N VAL A 189 10.91 30.29 6.03
CA VAL A 189 11.62 29.11 6.52
C VAL A 189 10.70 27.90 6.37
N ARG A 190 11.11 26.96 5.50
CA ARG A 190 10.57 25.61 5.41
C ARG A 190 11.71 24.63 5.63
N GLU A 191 11.52 23.70 6.56
CA GLU A 191 12.48 22.65 6.84
C GLU A 191 11.82 21.28 6.63
N LYS A 192 12.43 20.45 5.78
CA LYS A 192 12.06 19.05 5.63
C LYS A 192 12.70 18.23 6.74
N LYS A 193 11.87 17.47 7.45
CA LYS A 193 12.25 16.46 8.43
C LYS A 193 11.90 15.08 7.92
N VAL A 194 12.78 14.10 8.17
CA VAL A 194 12.54 12.70 7.85
C VAL A 194 12.67 11.90 9.12
N GLU A 195 11.60 11.21 9.49
CA GLU A 195 11.53 10.40 10.69
C GLU A 195 11.32 8.93 10.32
N VAL A 196 12.08 8.05 10.98
CA VAL A 196 12.04 6.61 10.77
C VAL A 196 11.70 5.93 12.07
N TYR A 197 10.66 5.11 12.04
CA TYR A 197 10.29 4.21 13.11
C TYR A 197 10.79 2.80 12.81
N GLY A 198 11.45 2.18 13.78
CA GLY A 198 11.87 0.77 13.72
C GLY A 198 10.94 -0.09 14.56
N LEU A 199 10.40 -1.16 13.99
CA LEU A 199 9.46 -2.04 14.67
C LEU A 199 10.13 -2.86 15.80
N SER A 200 11.41 -3.20 15.64
CA SER A 200 12.18 -3.99 16.61
C SER A 200 12.40 -3.25 17.93
N PHE A 201 12.68 -1.95 17.87
CA PHE A 201 12.92 -1.09 19.03
C PHE A 201 11.70 -0.27 19.45
N ASP A 202 10.57 -0.41 18.76
CA ASP A 202 9.31 0.30 19.04
C ASP A 202 9.51 1.82 19.23
N SER A 203 10.36 2.42 18.40
CA SER A 203 10.80 3.81 18.59
C SER A 203 11.03 4.54 17.28
N TRP A 204 10.81 5.86 17.35
CA TRP A 204 11.06 6.81 16.29
C TRP A 204 12.45 7.44 16.46
N ARG A 205 13.11 7.72 15.33
CA ARG A 205 14.28 8.59 15.25
C ARG A 205 14.18 9.54 14.07
N GLU A 206 14.77 10.72 14.22
CA GLU A 206 14.91 11.69 13.13
C GLU A 206 16.22 11.40 12.38
N LEU A 207 16.21 11.50 11.04
CA LEU A 207 17.42 11.44 10.23
C LEU A 207 18.14 12.79 10.28
N GLU A 208 19.44 12.74 10.54
CA GLU A 208 20.30 13.92 10.44
C GLU A 208 20.63 14.23 8.97
N HIS A 209 20.84 15.51 8.65
CA HIS A 209 21.32 15.98 7.34
C HIS A 209 20.45 15.60 6.13
N VAL A 210 19.12 15.73 6.27
CA VAL A 210 18.20 15.60 5.15
C VAL A 210 18.35 16.78 4.18
N GLY A 211 18.46 16.47 2.88
CA GLY A 211 18.44 17.48 1.83
C GLY A 211 17.13 18.27 1.83
N GLN A 212 17.20 19.59 1.80
CA GLN A 212 16.02 20.45 1.90
C GLN A 212 15.27 20.60 0.57
N ASP A 213 15.90 20.17 -0.54
CA ASP A 213 15.33 20.21 -1.89
C ASP A 213 14.53 18.93 -2.24
N LEU A 214 13.96 18.25 -1.24
CA LEU A 214 13.14 17.06 -1.50
C LEU A 214 11.89 17.44 -2.33
N PRO A 215 11.54 16.65 -3.35
CA PRO A 215 10.32 16.84 -4.12
C PRO A 215 9.06 16.85 -3.24
N ILE A 216 8.05 17.61 -3.65
CA ILE A 216 6.75 17.61 -2.98
C ILE A 216 6.02 16.32 -3.37
N VAL A 217 5.71 15.48 -2.39
CA VAL A 217 4.99 14.23 -2.65
C VAL A 217 3.54 14.51 -3.00
N HIS A 218 3.07 13.85 -4.06
CA HIS A 218 1.70 13.97 -4.53
C HIS A 218 0.83 12.92 -3.84
N TRP A 219 -0.15 13.36 -3.06
CA TRP A 219 -0.99 12.47 -2.25
C TRP A 219 -2.31 12.14 -2.93
N MET A 220 -2.34 11.00 -3.61
CA MET A 220 -3.54 10.44 -4.24
C MET A 220 -3.55 8.93 -4.08
N SER A 221 -4.68 8.28 -4.34
CA SER A 221 -4.76 6.82 -4.32
C SER A 221 -3.72 6.21 -5.26
N CYS A 222 -3.06 5.14 -4.80
CA CYS A 222 -1.96 4.49 -5.51
C CYS A 222 -0.78 5.42 -5.85
N SER A 223 -0.61 6.58 -5.19
CA SER A 223 0.57 7.41 -5.44
C SER A 223 1.83 6.89 -4.76
N MET A 224 1.73 5.77 -4.05
CA MET A 224 2.74 5.22 -3.17
C MET A 224 2.77 3.69 -3.25
N ILE A 225 3.96 3.11 -3.29
CA ILE A 225 4.13 1.65 -3.29
C ILE A 225 5.46 1.24 -2.64
N PHE A 226 5.51 0.03 -2.09
CA PHE A 226 6.77 -0.59 -1.67
C PHE A 226 7.20 -1.63 -2.72
N TYR A 227 8.39 -1.48 -3.28
CA TYR A 227 8.91 -2.38 -4.31
C TYR A 227 10.43 -2.44 -4.25
N LYS A 228 11.01 -3.63 -4.41
CA LYS A 228 12.47 -3.85 -4.38
C LYS A 228 13.20 -3.08 -3.25
N VAL A 229 12.74 -3.26 -2.01
CA VAL A 229 13.38 -2.72 -0.78
C VAL A 229 13.27 -1.19 -0.63
N ALA A 230 12.57 -0.51 -1.54
CA ALA A 230 12.34 0.93 -1.47
C ALA A 230 10.84 1.26 -1.43
N CYS A 231 10.51 2.37 -0.76
CA CYS A 231 9.25 3.05 -1.01
C CYS A 231 9.40 3.97 -2.21
N HIS A 232 8.36 4.02 -3.02
CA HIS A 232 8.24 4.85 -4.21
C HIS A 232 7.02 5.74 -4.08
N TRP A 233 7.20 7.03 -4.34
CA TRP A 233 6.13 8.02 -4.30
C TRP A 233 6.12 8.84 -5.58
N LEU A 234 4.93 9.10 -6.11
CA LEU A 234 4.77 10.16 -7.10
C LEU A 234 5.03 11.50 -6.43
N ALA A 235 5.89 12.31 -7.03
CA ALA A 235 6.28 13.59 -6.48
C ALA A 235 6.53 14.62 -7.59
N ILE A 236 6.58 15.89 -7.21
CA ILE A 236 6.63 17.04 -8.11
C ILE A 236 7.95 17.76 -7.94
N VAL A 237 8.65 17.99 -9.05
CA VAL A 237 9.85 18.84 -9.14
C VAL A 237 9.61 19.90 -10.21
N GLY A 238 9.39 21.14 -9.77
CA GLY A 238 8.96 22.22 -10.67
C GLY A 238 7.58 21.90 -11.26
N SER A 239 7.51 21.67 -12.58
CA SER A 239 6.29 21.26 -13.28
C SER A 239 6.23 19.78 -13.64
N LYS A 240 7.31 19.03 -13.37
CA LYS A 240 7.45 17.64 -13.80
C LYS A 240 7.06 16.67 -12.69
N MET A 241 6.39 15.59 -13.08
CA MET A 241 6.20 14.44 -12.21
C MET A 241 7.44 13.55 -12.21
N VAL A 242 7.83 13.09 -11.04
CA VAL A 242 8.93 12.14 -10.81
C VAL A 242 8.48 11.05 -9.83
N ILE A 243 9.28 9.99 -9.71
CA ILE A 243 9.12 9.04 -8.60
C ILE A 243 10.25 9.31 -7.59
N LEU A 244 9.90 9.81 -6.41
CA LEU A 244 10.81 9.87 -5.27
C LEU A 244 10.92 8.46 -4.67
N CYS A 245 12.14 7.99 -4.43
CA CYS A 245 12.40 6.70 -3.83
C CYS A 245 13.14 6.89 -2.51
N PHE A 246 12.79 6.11 -1.50
CA PHE A 246 13.57 5.96 -0.26
C PHE A 246 13.92 4.50 -0.06
N ASP A 247 15.22 4.20 -0.05
CA ASP A 247 15.72 2.87 0.24
C ASP A 247 15.61 2.58 1.74
N MET A 248 14.89 1.53 2.13
CA MET A 248 14.65 1.21 3.54
C MET A 248 15.90 0.73 4.26
N SER A 249 16.88 0.21 3.52
CA SER A 249 18.10 -0.36 4.09
C SER A 249 19.19 0.70 4.23
N THR A 250 19.41 1.51 3.19
CA THR A 250 20.44 2.56 3.22
C THR A 250 19.93 3.91 3.71
N GLU A 251 18.61 4.10 3.80
CA GLU A 251 17.96 5.34 4.25
C GLU A 251 18.30 6.55 3.39
N THR A 252 18.49 6.31 2.10
CA THR A 252 18.86 7.34 1.11
C THR A 252 17.74 7.60 0.12
N PHE A 253 17.61 8.86 -0.28
CA PHE A 253 16.68 9.29 -1.32
C PHE A 253 17.32 9.24 -2.70
N ARG A 254 16.51 8.92 -3.71
CA ARG A 254 16.85 9.09 -5.12
C ARG A 254 15.59 9.35 -5.94
N ASN A 255 15.74 10.03 -7.06
CA ASN A 255 14.63 10.28 -7.99
C ASN A 255 14.72 9.33 -9.19
N MET A 256 13.57 8.88 -9.66
CA MET A 256 13.41 8.21 -10.95
C MET A 256 12.55 9.10 -11.85
N ILE A 257 12.97 9.20 -13.12
CA ILE A 257 12.31 10.04 -14.11
C ILE A 257 11.15 9.26 -14.73
N LEU A 258 9.97 9.91 -14.80
CA LEU A 258 8.81 9.40 -15.52
C LEU A 258 8.88 9.78 -17.01
N PRO A 259 8.14 9.10 -17.91
CA PRO A 259 8.05 9.49 -19.31
C PRO A 259 7.73 10.99 -19.47
N ASN A 260 8.35 11.66 -20.45
CA ASN A 260 8.25 13.11 -20.63
C ASN A 260 6.83 13.67 -20.84
N THR A 261 5.86 12.81 -21.14
CA THR A 261 4.44 13.16 -21.24
C THR A 261 3.80 13.43 -19.88
N CYS A 262 4.42 12.99 -18.78
CA CYS A 262 3.90 13.14 -17.42
C CYS A 262 4.15 14.55 -16.87
N ASN A 263 3.09 15.32 -16.72
CA ASN A 263 3.12 16.67 -16.14
C ASN A 263 2.07 16.80 -15.03
N TYR A 264 2.35 17.65 -14.04
CA TYR A 264 1.45 17.89 -12.92
C TYR A 264 0.30 18.85 -13.27
N PHE A 265 0.64 20.00 -13.89
CA PHE A 265 -0.34 21.04 -14.17
C PHE A 265 -1.27 20.67 -15.33
N ASN A 266 -2.59 20.77 -15.10
CA ASN A 266 -3.64 20.52 -16.11
C ASN A 266 -3.51 19.16 -16.80
N GLY A 267 -2.94 18.17 -16.11
CA GLY A 267 -2.62 16.85 -16.63
C GLY A 267 -3.56 15.76 -16.12
N PRO A 268 -3.41 14.53 -16.65
CA PRO A 268 -4.10 13.35 -16.15
C PRO A 268 -3.66 13.00 -14.71
N ARG A 269 -4.45 12.19 -14.02
CA ARG A 269 -4.09 11.54 -12.75
C ARG A 269 -3.14 10.38 -13.02
N TYR A 270 -2.26 10.11 -12.04
CA TYR A 270 -1.28 9.02 -12.12
C TYR A 270 -1.36 8.15 -10.87
N GLY A 271 -1.13 6.85 -11.05
CA GLY A 271 -0.94 5.90 -9.96
C GLY A 271 0.18 4.90 -10.28
N LEU A 272 0.88 4.47 -9.24
CA LEU A 272 1.91 3.44 -9.27
C LEU A 272 1.32 2.10 -8.85
N VAL A 273 1.63 1.06 -9.62
CA VAL A 273 1.17 -0.31 -9.38
C VAL A 273 2.29 -1.28 -9.76
N ILE A 274 2.24 -2.49 -9.23
CA ILE A 274 3.04 -3.60 -9.77
C ILE A 274 2.17 -4.34 -10.77
N LEU A 275 2.71 -4.53 -11.97
CA LEU A 275 2.04 -5.27 -13.03
C LEU A 275 3.06 -6.18 -13.70
N ASN A 276 2.80 -7.50 -13.73
CA ASN A 276 3.73 -8.52 -14.21
C ASN A 276 5.12 -8.37 -13.57
N GLU A 277 5.15 -8.29 -12.23
CA GLU A 277 6.35 -8.14 -11.40
C GLU A 277 7.18 -6.86 -11.67
N SER A 278 6.65 -5.92 -12.44
CA SER A 278 7.35 -4.70 -12.87
C SER A 278 6.67 -3.46 -12.34
N LEU A 279 7.46 -2.48 -11.89
CA LEU A 279 6.94 -1.18 -11.50
C LEU A 279 6.27 -0.52 -12.72
N SER A 280 5.01 -0.17 -12.56
CA SER A 280 4.16 0.30 -13.64
C SER A 280 3.41 1.56 -13.22
N MET A 281 3.06 2.37 -14.21
CA MET A 281 2.32 3.60 -14.01
C MET A 281 1.03 3.54 -14.82
N ILE A 282 -0.08 3.85 -14.16
CA ILE A 282 -1.39 4.04 -14.80
C ILE A 282 -1.65 5.55 -14.85
N CYS A 283 -2.02 6.03 -16.03
CA CYS A 283 -2.34 7.42 -16.32
C CYS A 283 -3.80 7.47 -16.79
N TYR A 284 -4.64 8.31 -16.20
CA TYR A 284 -6.06 8.39 -16.52
C TYR A 284 -6.61 9.82 -16.42
N PRO A 285 -7.71 10.15 -17.11
CA PRO A 285 -8.21 11.53 -17.18
C PRO A 285 -8.59 12.06 -15.79
N ASP A 286 -8.29 13.34 -15.53
CA ASP A 286 -8.82 14.02 -14.35
C ASP A 286 -10.18 14.66 -14.69
N GLN A 287 -11.26 14.20 -14.06
CA GLN A 287 -12.60 14.73 -14.31
C GLN A 287 -12.80 16.15 -13.77
N ASP A 288 -12.00 16.58 -12.79
CA ASP A 288 -12.09 17.93 -12.21
C ASP A 288 -11.44 19.00 -13.11
N HIS A 289 -10.70 18.58 -14.14
CA HIS A 289 -10.08 19.44 -15.13
C HIS A 289 -10.73 19.23 -16.51
N MET A 290 -11.06 20.32 -17.20
CA MET A 290 -11.59 20.31 -18.57
C MET A 290 -10.54 19.71 -19.51
N SER A 291 -10.56 18.40 -19.65
CA SER A 291 -9.64 17.64 -20.47
C SER A 291 -10.00 17.81 -21.95
N ASP A 292 -8.99 17.88 -22.82
CA ASP A 292 -9.16 17.75 -24.26
C ASP A 292 -9.80 16.37 -24.55
N PRO A 293 -10.87 16.27 -25.36
CA PRO A 293 -11.51 15.00 -25.72
C PRO A 293 -10.55 13.97 -26.36
N ALA A 294 -9.34 14.37 -26.79
CA ALA A 294 -8.30 13.45 -27.22
C ALA A 294 -7.60 12.69 -26.05
N HIS A 295 -7.77 13.10 -24.79
CA HIS A 295 -7.12 12.55 -23.60
C HIS A 295 -8.10 11.71 -22.74
N GLU A 296 -8.96 10.95 -23.39
CA GLU A 296 -10.04 10.18 -22.78
C GLU A 296 -9.66 8.72 -22.44
N LEU A 297 -8.38 8.37 -22.55
CA LEU A 297 -7.88 7.00 -22.39
C LEU A 297 -7.17 6.80 -21.04
N MET A 298 -7.30 5.58 -20.50
CA MET A 298 -6.43 5.10 -19.43
C MET A 298 -5.23 4.36 -20.04
N ASP A 299 -4.04 4.93 -19.87
CA ASP A 299 -2.80 4.38 -20.39
C ASP A 299 -2.00 3.66 -19.29
N ILE A 300 -1.46 2.49 -19.62
CA ILE A 300 -0.63 1.70 -18.72
C ILE A 300 0.79 1.59 -19.29
N TRP A 301 1.74 2.11 -18.54
CA TRP A 301 3.17 2.08 -18.82
C TRP A 301 3.86 1.09 -17.89
N ILE A 302 4.74 0.26 -18.44
CA ILE A 302 5.55 -0.69 -17.67
C ILE A 302 7.02 -0.32 -17.81
N MET A 303 7.74 -0.29 -16.69
CA MET A 303 9.19 -0.19 -16.67
C MET A 303 9.78 -1.60 -16.80
N SER A 304 10.26 -1.97 -18.00
CA SER A 304 10.78 -3.34 -18.22
C SER A 304 12.08 -3.60 -17.47
N GLU A 305 12.86 -2.56 -17.16
CA GLU A 305 14.09 -2.65 -16.38
C GLU A 305 14.06 -1.64 -15.22
N TYR A 306 14.10 -2.16 -14.00
CA TYR A 306 13.97 -1.32 -12.81
C TYR A 306 15.04 -0.22 -12.75
N SER A 307 14.58 1.02 -12.57
CA SER A 307 15.41 2.23 -12.51
C SER A 307 16.08 2.65 -13.83
N VAL A 308 15.69 2.09 -14.97
CA VAL A 308 16.18 2.48 -16.30
C VAL A 308 15.10 3.27 -17.03
N TYR A 309 15.36 4.56 -17.31
CA TYR A 309 14.40 5.46 -17.94
C TYR A 309 13.95 4.98 -19.34
N ASP A 310 14.88 4.56 -20.19
CA ASP A 310 14.57 4.12 -21.57
C ASP A 310 13.79 2.79 -21.64
N SER A 311 13.54 2.16 -20.49
CA SER A 311 12.79 0.90 -20.38
C SER A 311 11.27 1.10 -20.19
N TRP A 312 10.81 2.34 -20.08
CA TRP A 312 9.37 2.63 -20.03
C TRP A 312 8.71 2.34 -21.37
N ILE A 313 7.74 1.42 -21.36
CA ILE A 313 6.98 1.03 -22.54
C ILE A 313 5.49 1.18 -22.24
N LYS A 314 4.79 1.95 -23.08
CA LYS A 314 3.32 1.99 -23.08
C LYS A 314 2.80 0.64 -23.58
N LYS A 315 2.14 -0.13 -22.72
CA LYS A 315 1.74 -1.51 -23.01
C LYS A 315 0.24 -1.64 -23.33
N TYR A 316 -0.60 -0.86 -22.65
CA TYR A 316 -2.05 -0.91 -22.83
C TYR A 316 -2.65 0.50 -22.87
N SER A 317 -3.76 0.62 -23.59
CA SER A 317 -4.66 1.77 -23.58
C SER A 317 -6.08 1.26 -23.49
N ILE A 318 -6.82 1.74 -22.51
CA ILE A 318 -8.21 1.35 -22.23
C ILE A 318 -9.09 2.57 -22.46
N GLY A 319 -10.27 2.35 -23.06
CA GLY A 319 -11.24 3.41 -23.33
C GLY A 319 -11.82 4.04 -22.06
N LEU A 320 -12.65 5.07 -22.26
CA LEU A 320 -13.32 5.81 -21.18
C LEU A 320 -13.99 4.92 -20.15
N LEU A 321 -13.65 5.19 -18.90
CA LEU A 321 -14.30 4.64 -17.72
C LEU A 321 -14.72 5.81 -16.82
N PRO A 322 -15.84 5.72 -16.11
CA PRO A 322 -16.22 6.72 -15.11
C PRO A 322 -15.33 6.55 -13.86
N ILE A 323 -14.05 6.92 -13.96
CA ILE A 323 -13.06 6.74 -12.89
C ILE A 323 -13.00 8.00 -12.03
N ASP A 324 -13.21 7.86 -10.73
CA ASP A 324 -12.81 8.87 -9.75
C ASP A 324 -11.43 8.53 -9.18
N SER A 325 -11.23 7.28 -8.76
CA SER A 325 -9.98 6.84 -8.13
C SER A 325 -9.50 5.46 -8.59
N LEU A 326 -8.20 5.34 -8.86
CA LEU A 326 -7.51 4.05 -8.95
C LEU A 326 -7.37 3.44 -7.55
N LEU A 327 -7.54 2.12 -7.42
CA LEU A 327 -7.48 1.44 -6.12
C LEU A 327 -6.36 0.39 -6.03
N ALA A 328 -6.28 -0.53 -6.99
CA ALA A 328 -5.23 -1.56 -7.07
C ALA A 328 -5.25 -2.28 -8.43
N VAL A 329 -4.25 -3.13 -8.67
CA VAL A 329 -4.26 -4.14 -9.74
C VAL A 329 -4.41 -5.51 -9.12
N TRP A 330 -5.34 -6.30 -9.64
CA TRP A 330 -5.65 -7.66 -9.23
C TRP A 330 -5.24 -8.66 -10.30
N LYS A 331 -4.48 -9.68 -9.90
CA LYS A 331 -4.02 -10.80 -10.75
C LYS A 331 -3.32 -10.40 -12.05
N ASP A 332 -2.69 -9.22 -12.09
CA ASP A 332 -1.99 -8.68 -13.27
C ASP A 332 -2.83 -8.49 -14.54
N TYR A 333 -4.16 -8.64 -14.48
CA TYR A 333 -5.04 -8.42 -15.62
C TYR A 333 -6.26 -7.57 -15.31
N SER A 334 -6.55 -7.26 -14.04
CA SER A 334 -7.76 -6.54 -13.65
C SER A 334 -7.41 -5.30 -12.84
N VAL A 335 -7.87 -4.13 -13.26
CA VAL A 335 -7.71 -2.87 -12.52
C VAL A 335 -8.93 -2.62 -11.67
N LEU A 336 -8.74 -2.43 -10.36
CA LEU A 336 -9.80 -2.06 -9.42
C LEU A 336 -9.90 -0.54 -9.32
N LEU A 337 -11.12 -0.02 -9.45
CA LEU A 337 -11.41 1.40 -9.56
C LEU A 337 -12.64 1.75 -8.69
N GLU A 338 -12.67 2.97 -8.16
CA GLU A 338 -13.87 3.60 -7.63
C GLU A 338 -14.44 4.53 -8.71
N CYS A 339 -15.73 4.37 -9.02
CA CYS A 339 -16.41 5.29 -9.92
C CYS A 339 -16.99 6.51 -9.20
N ASP A 340 -17.36 7.52 -9.99
CA ASP A 340 -17.92 8.81 -9.56
C ASP A 340 -19.07 8.72 -8.55
N ASN A 341 -19.90 7.68 -8.67
CA ASN A 341 -21.01 7.39 -7.76
C ASN A 341 -20.61 6.59 -6.49
N GLY A 342 -19.31 6.35 -6.28
CA GLY A 342 -18.75 5.69 -5.09
C GLY A 342 -18.77 4.15 -5.11
N HIS A 343 -19.10 3.51 -6.24
CA HIS A 343 -19.11 2.04 -6.33
C HIS A 343 -17.76 1.48 -6.77
N LEU A 344 -17.47 0.24 -6.35
CA LEU A 344 -16.31 -0.51 -6.80
C LEU A 344 -16.57 -1.15 -8.18
N ILE A 345 -15.66 -0.93 -9.13
CA ILE A 345 -15.64 -1.62 -10.42
C ILE A 345 -14.27 -2.27 -10.66
N SER A 346 -14.26 -3.34 -11.47
CA SER A 346 -13.03 -3.89 -12.05
C SER A 346 -13.05 -3.74 -13.56
N CYS A 347 -11.90 -3.44 -14.16
CA CYS A 347 -11.70 -3.42 -15.60
C CYS A 347 -10.63 -4.43 -16.01
N ASP A 348 -10.97 -5.35 -16.92
CA ASP A 348 -9.98 -6.24 -17.53
C ASP A 348 -9.08 -5.46 -18.49
N ILE A 349 -7.76 -5.50 -18.26
CA ILE A 349 -6.75 -4.70 -18.94
C ILE A 349 -6.71 -4.99 -20.45
N LYS A 350 -6.98 -6.24 -20.85
CA LYS A 350 -6.82 -6.68 -22.25
C LYS A 350 -8.08 -6.44 -23.07
N SER A 351 -9.24 -6.73 -22.49
CA SER A 351 -10.54 -6.66 -23.16
C SER A 351 -11.28 -5.34 -22.92
N GLY A 352 -10.86 -4.56 -21.92
CA GLY A 352 -11.55 -3.35 -21.48
C GLY A 352 -12.91 -3.62 -20.83
N LYS A 353 -13.26 -4.88 -20.57
CA LYS A 353 -14.56 -5.24 -19.99
C LYS A 353 -14.64 -4.77 -18.54
N VAL A 354 -15.72 -4.07 -18.24
CA VAL A 354 -16.00 -3.51 -16.91
C VAL A 354 -17.00 -4.38 -16.19
N LYS A 355 -16.80 -4.53 -14.89
CA LYS A 355 -17.72 -5.21 -14.00
C LYS A 355 -17.88 -4.43 -12.72
N ALA A 356 -19.12 -4.18 -12.32
CA ALA A 356 -19.44 -3.55 -11.05
C ALA A 356 -19.58 -4.59 -9.93
N PHE A 357 -19.22 -4.19 -8.72
CA PHE A 357 -19.43 -4.97 -7.51
C PHE A 357 -20.32 -4.19 -6.55
N ASN A 358 -21.14 -4.93 -5.82
CA ASN A 358 -22.02 -4.36 -4.81
C ASN A 358 -21.26 -4.23 -3.48
N PHE A 359 -20.33 -3.28 -3.42
CA PHE A 359 -19.61 -2.90 -2.21
C PHE A 359 -19.80 -1.41 -1.96
N ASP A 360 -20.46 -1.10 -0.85
CA ASP A 360 -20.75 0.28 -0.47
C ASP A 360 -19.77 0.78 0.59
N GLY A 361 -19.45 2.06 0.51
CA GLY A 361 -18.70 2.85 1.47
C GLY A 361 -18.95 4.33 1.24
N PHE A 362 -18.39 5.20 2.07
CA PHE A 362 -18.47 6.63 1.83
C PHE A 362 -17.72 6.97 0.52
N PRO A 363 -18.29 7.79 -0.39
CA PRO A 363 -17.62 8.13 -1.65
C PRO A 363 -16.21 8.70 -1.44
N LYS A 364 -15.29 8.32 -2.32
CA LYS A 364 -13.85 8.66 -2.35
C LYS A 364 -13.02 8.03 -1.23
N SER A 365 -13.63 7.27 -0.33
CA SER A 365 -12.97 6.69 0.84
C SER A 365 -12.39 5.29 0.60
N LEU A 366 -12.74 4.67 -0.53
CA LEU A 366 -12.42 3.27 -0.83
C LEU A 366 -10.92 3.12 -1.08
N ARG A 367 -10.28 2.14 -0.45
CA ARG A 367 -8.88 1.76 -0.75
C ARG A 367 -8.79 0.25 -0.88
N ALA A 368 -7.93 -0.22 -1.77
CA ALA A 368 -7.71 -1.64 -1.98
C ALA A 368 -6.21 -1.95 -2.02
N ILE A 369 -5.86 -3.17 -1.66
CA ILE A 369 -4.52 -3.75 -1.85
C ILE A 369 -4.69 -5.26 -2.02
N THR A 370 -3.80 -5.87 -2.79
CA THR A 370 -3.91 -7.25 -3.29
C THR A 370 -2.77 -8.14 -2.88
#